data_AF-A0A838WC23-F1
#
_entry.id   AF-A0A838WC23-F1
#
_cell.length_a   1.000
_cell.length_b   1.000
_cell.length_c   1.000
_cell.angle_alpha   90.00
_cell.angle_beta   90.00
_cell.angle_gamma   90.00
#
_symmetry.space_group_name_H-M   'P 1'
#
loop_
_entity.id
_entity.type
_entity.pdbx_description
1 polymer ?
#
loop_
_entity_poly.entity_id
_entity_poly.type
_entity_poly.pdbx_seq_one_letter_code
_entity_poly.pdbx_strand_id
1 'polypeptide(L)' 'MIVVADPGGVAGRRFVHVVREALKGGAPALQLRAKSMAAREMTELARVLLAETRGAGALLFINDRIDVALAAGADGAHIG' A
#
# COMPACT_ATOMS: atom_id res chain seq x y z
N MET A 1 -13.89 6.22 1.93
CA MET A 1 -13.67 4.77 1.79
C MET A 1 -12.17 4.53 1.80
N ILE A 2 -11.64 3.75 2.73
CA ILE A 2 -10.21 3.36 2.75
C ILE A 2 -10.13 1.94 2.24
N VAL A 3 -9.24 1.67 1.30
CA VAL A 3 -9.02 0.31 0.79
C VAL A 3 -7.87 -0.31 1.56
N VAL A 4 -8.13 -1.43 2.23
CA VAL A 4 -7.11 -2.22 2.91
C VAL A 4 -6.64 -3.31 1.96
N ALA A 5 -5.35 -3.33 1.65
CA ALA A 5 -4.78 -4.21 0.66
C ALA A 5 -3.85 -5.23 1.33
N ASP A 6 -4.20 -6.51 1.22
CA ASP A 6 -3.43 -7.65 1.72
C ASP A 6 -2.89 -8.49 0.53
N PRO A 7 -1.57 -8.58 0.35
CA PRO A 7 -0.97 -9.38 -0.72
C PRO A 7 -1.15 -10.90 -0.53
N GLY A 8 -1.48 -11.36 0.69
CA GLY A 8 -1.53 -12.77 1.07
C GLY A 8 -2.53 -13.63 0.29
N GLY A 9 -3.45 -13.02 -0.48
CA GLY A 9 -4.42 -13.71 -1.34
C GLY A 9 -4.18 -13.56 -2.84
N VAL A 10 -3.22 -12.75 -3.30
CA VAL A 10 -3.09 -12.36 -4.71
C VAL A 10 -1.63 -12.22 -5.14
N ALA A 11 -1.22 -12.96 -6.17
CA ALA A 11 0.15 -12.87 -6.72
C ALA A 11 0.50 -11.43 -7.16
N GLY A 12 1.73 -10.97 -6.88
CA GLY A 12 2.11 -9.54 -6.90
C GLY A 12 1.65 -8.68 -8.08
N ARG A 13 1.78 -9.16 -9.34
CA ARG A 13 1.29 -8.40 -10.52
C ARG A 13 -0.23 -8.22 -10.54
N ARG A 14 -0.99 -9.20 -10.05
CA ARG A 14 -2.45 -9.10 -9.92
C ARG A 14 -2.85 -8.16 -8.80
N PHE A 15 -2.06 -8.09 -7.73
CA PHE A 15 -2.33 -7.22 -6.58
C PHE A 15 -2.26 -5.74 -6.95
N VAL A 16 -1.18 -5.31 -7.62
CA VAL A 16 -1.04 -3.91 -8.06
C VAL A 16 -2.15 -3.51 -9.03
N HIS A 17 -2.59 -4.44 -9.90
CA HIS A 17 -3.72 -4.19 -10.78
C HIS A 17 -5.02 -3.93 -10.02
N VAL A 18 -5.35 -4.75 -9.01
CA VAL A 18 -6.54 -4.54 -8.17
C VAL A 18 -6.48 -3.20 -7.45
N VAL A 19 -5.31 -2.81 -6.93
CA VAL A 19 -5.11 -1.49 -6.31
C VAL A 19 -5.37 -0.36 -7.31
N ARG A 20 -4.85 -0.47 -8.54
CA ARG A 20 -5.10 0.54 -9.59
C ARG A 20 -6.58 0.69 -9.90
N GLU A 21 -7.31 -0.41 -10.02
CA GLU A 21 -8.76 -0.34 -10.28
C GLU A 21 -9.51 0.30 -9.10
N ALA A 22 -9.09 -0.01 -7.86
CA ALA A 22 -9.66 0.64 -6.68
C ALA A 22 -9.39 2.16 -6.65
N LEU A 23 -8.18 2.59 -7.04
CA LEU A 23 -7.81 4.00 -7.15
C LEU A 23 -8.59 4.72 -8.26
N LYS A 24 -8.76 4.09 -9.43
CA LYS A 24 -9.64 4.61 -10.50
C LYS A 24 -11.09 4.78 -10.05
N GLY A 25 -11.55 3.95 -9.13
CA GLY A 25 -12.84 4.09 -8.47
C GLY A 25 -12.95 5.27 -7.50
N GLY A 26 -11.89 6.09 -7.35
CA GLY A 26 -11.88 7.29 -6.51
C GLY A 26 -11.58 7.01 -5.05
N ALA A 27 -10.89 5.91 -4.72
CA ALA A 27 -10.45 5.65 -3.35
C ALA A 27 -9.46 6.75 -2.90
N PRO A 28 -9.78 7.56 -1.86
CA PRO A 28 -8.93 8.67 -1.41
C PRO A 28 -7.67 8.20 -0.66
N ALA A 29 -7.65 6.95 -0.19
CA ALA A 29 -6.52 6.39 0.55
C ALA A 29 -6.45 4.86 0.43
N LEU A 30 -5.22 4.36 0.45
CA LEU A 30 -4.86 2.95 0.47
C LEU A 30 -4.07 2.64 1.75
N GLN A 31 -4.35 1.51 2.37
CA GLN A 31 -3.55 0.98 3.48
C GLN A 31 -2.94 -0.38 3.10
N LEU A 32 -1.61 -0.46 3.09
CA LEU A 32 -0.90 -1.73 2.88
C LEU A 32 -0.80 -2.49 4.22
N ARG A 33 -1.39 -3.68 4.25
CA ARG A 33 -1.36 -4.57 5.41
C ARG A 33 -0.81 -5.94 5.01
N ALA A 34 0.47 -6.18 5.29
CA ALA A 34 1.15 -7.43 4.94
C ALA A 34 1.96 -7.97 6.12
N LYS A 35 1.29 -8.44 7.19
CA LYS A 35 1.93 -8.80 8.48
C LYS A 35 3.02 -9.87 8.36
N SER A 36 2.92 -10.76 7.38
CA SER A 36 3.85 -11.88 7.19
C SER A 36 4.98 -11.59 6.18
N MET A 37 5.02 -10.40 5.59
CA MET A 37 5.99 -10.04 4.54
C MET A 37 7.30 -9.53 5.15
N ALA A 38 8.44 -9.87 4.53
CA ALA A 38 9.71 -9.34 4.97
C ALA A 38 9.77 -7.81 4.79
N ALA A 39 10.49 -7.13 5.69
CA ALA A 39 10.62 -5.67 5.69
C ALA A 39 11.01 -5.09 4.31
N ARG A 40 11.99 -5.73 3.68
CA ARG A 40 12.53 -5.33 2.37
C ARG A 40 11.47 -5.45 1.28
N GLU A 41 10.81 -6.60 1.19
CA GLU A 41 9.77 -6.87 0.19
C GLU A 41 8.59 -5.92 0.37
N MET A 42 8.19 -5.68 1.63
CA MET A 42 7.12 -4.74 1.94
C MET A 42 7.49 -3.31 1.54
N THR A 43 8.74 -2.91 1.73
CA THR A 43 9.24 -1.58 1.32
C THR A 43 9.24 -1.44 -0.20
N GLU A 44 9.71 -2.46 -0.92
CA GLU A 44 9.70 -2.47 -2.39
C GLU A 44 8.26 -2.38 -2.93
N LEU A 45 7.33 -3.16 -2.37
CA LEU A 45 5.92 -3.08 -2.73
C LEU A 45 5.31 -1.72 -2.38
N ALA A 46 5.58 -1.19 -1.18
CA ALA A 46 5.08 0.12 -0.74
C ALA A 46 5.50 1.25 -1.70
N ARG A 47 6.74 1.20 -2.23
CA ARG A 47 7.19 2.18 -3.23
C ARG A 47 6.42 2.10 -4.54
N VAL A 48 6.10 0.88 -4.99
CA VAL A 48 5.25 0.69 -6.17
C VAL A 48 3.87 1.28 -5.91
N LEU A 49 3.25 0.94 -4.78
CA LEU A 49 1.92 1.46 -4.43
C LEU A 49 1.91 2.98 -4.26
N LEU A 50 2.99 3.57 -3.72
CA LEU A 50 3.12 5.01 -3.55
C LEU A 50 3.11 5.74 -4.89
N ALA A 51 3.73 5.17 -5.92
CA ALA A 51 3.67 5.74 -7.26
C ALA A 51 2.24 5.71 -7.82
N GLU A 52 1.51 4.62 -7.59
CA GLU A 52 0.11 4.49 -8.01
C GLU A 52 -0.80 5.47 -7.28
N THR A 53 -0.69 5.57 -5.95
CA THR A 53 -1.54 6.46 -5.14
C THR A 53 -1.27 7.92 -5.48
N ARG A 54 0.00 8.32 -5.66
CA ARG A 54 0.35 9.68 -6.12
C ARG A 54 -0.23 10.01 -7.49
N GLY A 55 -0.16 9.07 -8.44
CA GLY A 55 -0.78 9.22 -9.76
C GLY A 55 -2.29 9.41 -9.71
N ALA A 56 -2.95 8.89 -8.67
CA ALA A 56 -4.38 8.99 -8.44
C ALA A 56 -4.79 10.13 -7.46
N GLY A 57 -3.84 10.89 -6.90
CA GLY A 57 -4.11 11.89 -5.87
C GLY A 57 -4.59 11.31 -4.53
N ALA A 58 -4.25 10.05 -4.24
CA ALA A 58 -4.61 9.32 -3.03
C ALA A 58 -3.43 9.19 -2.06
N LEU A 59 -3.73 8.92 -0.79
CA LEU A 59 -2.74 8.69 0.26
C LEU A 59 -2.38 7.21 0.39
N LEU A 60 -1.15 6.92 0.81
CA LEU A 60 -0.67 5.59 1.19
C LEU A 60 -0.31 5.53 2.67
N PHE A 61 -0.90 4.57 3.38
CA PHE A 61 -0.57 4.24 4.77
C PHE A 61 0.01 2.83 4.89
N ILE A 62 0.99 2.62 5.77
CA ILE A 62 1.53 1.29 6.10
C ILE A 62 1.04 0.84 7.48
N ASN A 63 0.50 -0.37 7.57
CA ASN A 63 -0.03 -0.92 8.82
C ASN A 63 1.08 -1.54 9.69
N ASP A 64 1.14 -1.17 10.98
CA ASP A 64 2.02 -1.73 12.03
C ASP A 64 3.54 -1.66 11.77
N ARG A 65 3.98 -1.05 10.67
CA ARG A 65 5.38 -1.04 10.22
C ARG A 65 5.85 0.39 9.91
N ILE A 66 6.10 1.15 10.98
CA ILE A 66 6.61 2.53 10.89
C ILE A 66 7.95 2.58 10.15
N ASP A 67 8.82 1.61 10.41
CA ASP A 67 10.11 1.43 9.74
C ASP A 67 9.94 1.36 8.22
N VAL A 68 8.96 0.58 7.74
CA VAL A 68 8.63 0.47 6.32
C VAL A 68 8.00 1.75 5.78
N ALA A 69 7.11 2.39 6.53
CA ALA A 69 6.49 3.66 6.13
C ALA A 69 7.56 4.73 5.84
N LEU A 70 8.52 4.88 6.76
CA LEU A 70 9.63 5.82 6.61
C LEU A 70 10.55 5.42 5.45
N ALA A 71 10.93 4.14 5.35
CA ALA A 71 11.82 3.66 4.29
C ALA A 71 11.22 3.75 2.87
N ALA A 72 9.90 3.66 2.76
CA ALA A 72 9.17 3.79 1.51
C ALA A 72 8.79 5.24 1.18
N GLY A 73 8.76 6.14 2.16
CA GLY A 73 8.26 7.52 2.00
C GLY A 73 6.73 7.58 1.91
N ALA A 74 6.03 6.71 2.63
CA ALA A 74 4.57 6.70 2.70
C ALA A 74 4.03 7.95 3.44
N ASP A 75 2.75 8.27 3.24
CA ASP A 75 2.11 9.45 3.83
C ASP A 75 1.81 9.27 5.32
N GLY A 76 1.83 8.02 5.80
CA GLY A 76 1.78 7.72 7.22
C GLY A 76 1.87 6.23 7.54
N ALA A 77 1.79 5.95 8.83
CA ALA A 77 1.61 4.60 9.35
C ALA A 77 0.31 4.55 10.16
N HIS A 78 -0.39 3.43 10.09
CA HIS A 78 -1.53 3.15 10.96
C HIS A 78 -1.09 2.16 12.03
N ILE A 79 -1.34 2.51 13.29
CA ILE A 79 -1.01 1.70 14.47
C ILE A 79 -2.33 1.37 15.18
N GLY A 80 -2.58 0.08 15.40
CA GLY A 80 -3.81 -0.41 16.05
C GLY A 80 -3.75 -1.88 16.45
#